data_AF-A0A7V8WES4-F1
#
_entry.id   AF-A0A7V8WES4-F1
#
_cell.length_a   1.000
_cell.length_b   1.000
_cell.length_c   1.000
_cell.angle_alpha   90.00
_cell.angle_beta   90.00
_cell.angle_gamma   90.00
#
_symmetry.space_group_name_H-M   'P 1'
#
loop_
_entity.id
_entity.type
_entity.pdbx_description
1 polymer ?
#
loop_
_entity_poly.entity_id
_entity_poly.type
_entity_poly.pdbx_seq_one_letter_code
_entity_poly.pdbx_strand_id
1 'polypeptide(L)'
;MAILPIEIDADIARAFTLPADVYHAREYYDLQRSRVFSRTWQVVADAGRVRAPGHVLPFTLLPGCLDEPLVVTRDDGGSAHCMSNVCTHRGALVVEGEGHVKTLRCR
;
A
#
# COMPACT_ATOMS: atom_id res chain seq x y z
N MET A 1 -19.71 0.07 18.06
CA MET A 1 -20.00 -1.16 18.85
C MET A 1 -18.71 -1.77 19.37
N ALA A 2 -18.77 -2.59 20.43
CA ALA A 2 -17.60 -3.36 20.85
C ALA A 2 -17.37 -4.50 19.86
N ILE A 3 -16.14 -4.63 19.34
CA ILE A 3 -15.74 -5.77 18.51
C ILE A 3 -15.81 -7.02 19.38
N LEU A 4 -16.67 -7.97 18.99
CA LEU A 4 -16.80 -9.24 19.68
C LEU A 4 -15.67 -10.19 19.27
N PRO A 5 -15.21 -11.08 20.19
CA PRO A 5 -14.25 -12.11 19.83
C PRO A 5 -14.85 -13.03 18.75
N ILE A 6 -14.08 -13.25 17.69
CA ILE A 6 -14.43 -14.21 16.63
C ILE A 6 -13.99 -15.58 17.12
N GLU A 7 -14.94 -16.51 17.22
CA GLU A 7 -14.67 -17.92 17.48
C GLU A 7 -14.18 -18.58 16.18
N ILE A 8 -13.07 -19.32 16.26
CA ILE A 8 -12.52 -20.08 15.14
C ILE A 8 -12.32 -21.50 15.67
N ASP A 9 -13.07 -22.47 15.14
CA ASP A 9 -12.90 -23.88 15.51
C ASP A 9 -11.53 -24.36 15.01
N ALA A 10 -10.83 -25.13 15.85
CA ALA A 10 -9.50 -25.65 15.52
C ALA A 10 -9.57 -26.75 14.45
N ASP A 11 -10.70 -27.44 14.34
CA ASP A 11 -10.97 -28.39 13.27
C ASP A 11 -11.54 -27.66 12.05
N ILE A 12 -10.76 -27.61 10.96
CA ILE A 12 -11.17 -26.96 9.71
C ILE A 12 -12.42 -27.58 9.08
N ALA A 13 -12.76 -28.84 9.41
CA ALA A 13 -14.00 -29.46 8.96
C ALA A 13 -15.25 -28.83 9.61
N ARG A 14 -15.08 -28.08 10.70
CA ARG A 14 -16.13 -27.39 11.47
C ARG A 14 -16.07 -25.88 11.24
N ALA A 15 -16.14 -25.47 9.97
CA ALA A 15 -16.02 -24.06 9.59
C ALA A 15 -17.38 -23.36 9.43
N PHE A 16 -17.41 -22.07 9.77
CA PHE A 16 -18.49 -21.13 9.46
C PHE A 16 -17.89 -19.82 8.94
N THR A 17 -18.67 -19.04 8.21
CA THR A 17 -18.24 -17.71 7.76
C THR A 17 -18.13 -16.75 8.94
N LEU A 18 -17.32 -15.70 8.79
CA LEU A 18 -17.23 -14.64 9.80
C LEU A 18 -18.62 -14.01 10.06
N PRO A 19 -18.84 -13.41 11.24
CA PRO A 19 -20.05 -12.63 11.50
C PRO A 19 -20.28 -11.58 10.42
N ALA A 20 -21.55 -11.35 10.05
CA ALA A 20 -21.93 -10.47 8.94
C ALA A 20 -21.33 -9.06 9.06
N ASP A 21 -21.22 -8.54 10.28
CA ASP A 21 -20.65 -7.23 10.61
C ASP A 21 -19.22 -7.06 10.10
N VAL A 22 -18.43 -8.13 10.01
CA VAL A 22 -17.05 -8.07 9.52
C VAL A 22 -16.97 -7.54 8.08
N TYR A 23 -18.04 -7.73 7.30
CA TYR A 23 -18.07 -7.36 5.89
C TYR A 23 -18.64 -5.97 5.62
N HIS A 24 -19.30 -5.32 6.59
CA HIS A 24 -20.01 -4.05 6.35
C HIS A 24 -19.92 -3.02 7.48
N ALA A 25 -19.60 -3.43 8.71
CA ALA A 25 -19.47 -2.50 9.82
C ALA A 25 -18.14 -1.73 9.74
N ARG A 26 -18.22 -0.42 9.94
CA ARG A 26 -17.08 0.50 9.80
C ARG A 26 -15.95 0.18 10.76
N GLU A 27 -16.27 -0.26 11.97
CA GLU A 27 -15.28 -0.55 13.00
C GLU A 27 -14.35 -1.72 12.63
N TYR A 28 -14.87 -2.76 11.97
CA TYR A 28 -14.04 -3.86 11.46
C TYR A 28 -13.14 -3.40 10.32
N TYR A 29 -13.68 -2.57 9.41
CA TYR A 29 -12.90 -1.99 8.32
C TYR A 29 -11.72 -1.16 8.85
N ASP A 30 -11.95 -0.25 9.79
CA ASP A 30 -10.90 0.60 10.37
C ASP A 30 -9.83 -0.24 11.11
N LEU A 31 -10.23 -1.35 11.74
CA LEU A 31 -9.31 -2.29 12.37
C LEU A 31 -8.44 -3.02 11.34
N GLN A 32 -9.05 -3.57 10.29
CA GLN A 32 -8.33 -4.28 9.22
C GLN A 32 -7.36 -3.31 8.52
N ARG A 33 -7.81 -2.09 8.23
CA ARG A 33 -7.00 -1.02 7.63
C ARG A 33 -5.76 -0.71 8.47
N SER A 34 -5.93 -0.53 9.78
CA SER A 34 -4.85 -0.10 10.69
C SER A 34 -3.95 -1.22 11.21
N ARG A 35 -4.43 -2.47 11.26
CA ARG A 35 -3.69 -3.60 11.82
C ARG A 35 -3.15 -4.57 10.79
N VAL A 36 -3.81 -4.68 9.63
CA VAL A 36 -3.41 -5.60 8.57
C VAL A 36 -2.83 -4.80 7.41
N PHE A 37 -3.63 -3.99 6.73
CA PHE A 37 -3.20 -3.36 5.47
C PHE A 37 -2.03 -2.40 5.65
N SER A 38 -2.02 -1.57 6.70
CA SER A 38 -0.90 -0.65 6.97
C SER A 38 0.35 -1.31 7.56
N ARG A 39 0.28 -2.60 7.94
CA ARG A 39 1.34 -3.30 8.70
C ARG A 39 1.84 -4.58 8.02
N THR A 40 1.37 -4.88 6.82
CA THR A 40 1.74 -6.08 6.07
C THR A 40 2.27 -5.71 4.70
N TRP A 41 3.08 -6.60 4.13
CA TRP A 41 3.61 -6.44 2.79
C TRP A 41 2.50 -6.37 1.75
N GLN A 42 2.54 -5.33 0.91
CA GLN A 42 1.62 -5.15 -0.22
C GLN A 42 2.37 -5.39 -1.52
N VAL A 43 1.78 -6.17 -2.42
CA VAL A 43 2.32 -6.38 -3.77
C VAL A 43 1.89 -5.20 -4.64
N VAL A 44 2.86 -4.47 -5.19
CA VAL A 44 2.58 -3.20 -5.91
C VAL A 44 2.94 -3.25 -7.40
N ALA A 45 3.98 -3.97 -7.79
CA ALA A 45 4.43 -4.06 -9.17
C ALA A 45 5.32 -5.29 -9.40
N ASP A 46 5.39 -5.74 -10.66
CA ASP A 46 6.42 -6.67 -11.11
C ASP A 46 7.80 -5.99 -11.12
N ALA A 47 8.84 -6.72 -10.69
CA ALA A 47 10.22 -6.22 -10.67
C ALA A 47 10.73 -5.84 -12.07
N GLY A 48 10.13 -6.42 -13.11
CA GLY A 48 10.40 -6.14 -14.49
C GLY A 48 9.79 -4.86 -15.04
N ARG A 49 8.85 -4.24 -14.33
CA ARG A 49 8.27 -2.95 -14.73
C ARG A 49 9.26 -1.80 -14.53
N VAL A 50 10.05 -1.82 -13.46
CA VAL A 50 10.99 -0.75 -13.10
C VAL A 50 12.44 -1.22 -13.27
N ARG A 51 12.85 -1.60 -14.49
CA ARG A 51 14.15 -2.29 -14.70
C ARG A 51 15.35 -1.36 -14.77
N ALA A 52 15.22 -0.27 -15.52
CA ALA A 52 16.36 0.55 -15.90
C ALA A 52 16.65 1.66 -14.86
N PRO A 53 17.93 2.02 -14.64
CA PRO A 53 18.30 3.14 -13.78
C PRO A 53 17.52 4.43 -14.11
N GLY A 54 17.17 5.18 -13.07
CA GLY A 54 16.38 6.41 -13.15
C GLY A 54 14.90 6.20 -13.45
N HIS A 55 14.41 4.96 -13.65
CA HIS A 55 12.98 4.70 -13.83
C HIS A 55 12.24 5.02 -12.52
N VAL A 56 11.16 5.80 -12.64
CA VAL A 56 10.21 6.13 -11.59
C VAL A 56 8.82 5.63 -11.94
N LEU A 57 8.14 5.02 -10.97
CA LEU A 57 6.78 4.51 -11.08
C LEU A 57 5.95 5.05 -9.90
N PRO A 58 5.24 6.18 -10.07
CA PRO A 58 4.32 6.67 -9.05
C PRO A 58 3.03 5.84 -9.02
N PHE A 59 2.46 5.66 -7.83
CA PHE A 59 1.18 4.97 -7.63
C PHE A 59 0.54 5.37 -6.30
N THR A 60 -0.76 5.15 -6.16
CA THR A 60 -1.46 5.25 -4.86
C THR A 60 -1.62 3.86 -4.26
N LEU A 61 -1.12 3.66 -3.04
CA LEU A 61 -1.24 2.40 -2.33
C LEU A 61 -2.68 2.21 -1.83
N LEU A 62 -3.31 1.10 -2.27
CA LEU A 62 -4.68 0.70 -1.91
C LEU A 62 -5.68 1.89 -1.98
N PRO A 63 -6.00 2.37 -3.19
CA PRO A 63 -6.95 3.48 -3.37
C PRO A 63 -8.30 3.20 -2.70
N GLY A 64 -8.86 4.19 -2.01
CA GLY A 64 -10.06 4.08 -1.17
C GLY A 64 -9.83 3.46 0.20
N CYS A 65 -8.60 3.04 0.52
CA CYS A 65 -8.24 2.42 1.79
C CYS A 65 -7.10 3.14 2.50
N LEU A 66 -5.86 2.95 2.05
CA LEU A 66 -4.72 3.67 2.60
C LEU A 66 -4.53 5.02 1.89
N ASP A 67 -4.86 5.09 0.60
CA ASP A 67 -4.79 6.32 -0.20
C ASP A 67 -3.44 7.04 -0.09
N GLU A 68 -2.35 6.28 0.04
CA GLU A 68 -1.01 6.80 0.25
C GLU A 68 -0.27 6.93 -1.10
N PRO A 69 0.10 8.14 -1.55
CA PRO A 69 0.89 8.30 -2.77
C PRO A 69 2.34 7.87 -2.54
N LEU A 70 2.78 6.87 -3.29
CA LEU A 70 4.12 6.29 -3.24
C LEU A 70 4.78 6.37 -4.63
N VAL A 71 6.10 6.19 -4.66
CA VAL A 71 6.87 6.05 -5.89
C VAL A 71 7.91 4.95 -5.73
N VAL A 72 7.93 4.01 -6.68
CA VAL A 72 9.05 3.08 -6.84
C VAL A 72 10.10 3.73 -7.74
N THR A 73 11.36 3.64 -7.36
CA THR A 73 12.48 4.13 -8.16
C THR A 73 13.55 3.06 -8.38
N ARG A 74 14.35 3.21 -9.42
CA ARG A 74 15.57 2.44 -9.65
C ARG A 74 16.77 3.37 -9.60
N ASP A 75 17.69 3.13 -8.67
CA ASP A 75 18.92 3.94 -8.58
C ASP A 75 19.96 3.57 -9.66
N ASP A 76 21.03 4.35 -9.73
CA ASP A 76 22.14 4.13 -10.68
C ASP A 76 22.92 2.84 -10.41
N GLY A 77 22.83 2.31 -9.17
CA GLY A 77 23.40 1.01 -8.80
C GLY A 77 22.50 -0.18 -9.16
N GLY A 78 21.31 0.05 -9.70
CA GLY A 78 20.36 -1.00 -10.07
C GLY A 78 19.49 -1.51 -8.92
N SER A 79 19.49 -0.86 -7.75
CA SER A 79 18.60 -1.21 -6.64
C SER A 79 17.23 -0.55 -6.76
N ALA A 80 16.18 -1.26 -6.34
CA ALA A 80 14.82 -0.73 -6.26
C ALA A 80 14.58 -0.06 -4.90
N HIS A 81 13.91 1.09 -4.91
CA HIS A 81 13.48 1.79 -3.71
C HIS A 81 11.99 2.09 -3.79
N CYS A 82 11.32 2.19 -2.64
CA CYS A 82 9.95 2.69 -2.54
C CYS A 82 9.88 3.76 -1.46
N MET A 83 9.30 4.91 -1.78
CA MET A 83 9.23 6.06 -0.87
C MET A 83 7.90 6.79 -1.01
N SER A 84 7.58 7.62 -0.01
CA SER A 84 6.45 8.55 -0.11
C SER A 84 6.67 9.51 -1.28
N ASN A 85 5.67 9.64 -2.15
CA ASN A 85 5.70 10.55 -3.28
C ASN A 85 5.15 11.93 -2.89
N VAL A 86 5.53 12.42 -1.71
CA VAL A 86 5.06 13.67 -1.12
C VAL A 86 6.27 14.50 -0.72
N CYS A 87 6.36 15.71 -1.26
CA CYS A 87 7.43 16.62 -0.92
C CYS A 87 7.33 17.04 0.54
N THR A 88 8.43 16.90 1.28
CA THR A 88 8.52 17.25 2.71
C THR A 88 8.44 18.76 2.98
N HIS A 89 8.51 19.62 1.96
CA HIS A 89 8.35 21.08 2.13
C HIS A 89 6.87 21.48 2.30
N ARG A 90 6.01 21.15 1.33
CA ARG A 90 4.59 21.58 1.33
C ARG A 90 3.61 20.53 0.77
N GLY A 91 4.00 19.27 0.72
CA GLY A 91 3.07 18.18 0.43
C GLY A 91 2.71 17.98 -1.05
N ALA A 92 3.40 18.65 -1.98
CA ALA A 92 3.18 18.44 -3.42
C ALA A 92 3.65 17.04 -3.86
N LEU A 93 2.98 16.46 -4.86
CA LEU A 93 3.48 15.25 -5.50
C LEU A 93 4.82 15.53 -6.20
N VAL A 94 5.80 14.65 -6.02
CA VAL A 94 7.14 14.82 -6.60
C VAL A 94 7.20 14.25 -8.01
N VAL A 95 6.52 13.12 -8.24
CA VAL A 95 6.45 12.42 -9.53
C VAL A 95 4.99 12.25 -9.91
N GLU A 96 4.56 12.91 -10.98
CA GLU A 96 3.16 12.88 -11.45
C GLU A 96 2.89 11.75 -12.45
N GLY A 97 3.94 11.19 -13.07
CA GLY A 97 3.82 10.15 -14.08
C GLY A 97 5.03 9.22 -14.12
N GLU A 98 4.82 8.03 -14.66
CA GLU A 98 5.88 7.04 -14.90
C GLU A 98 6.87 7.54 -15.96
N GLY A 99 8.15 7.27 -15.78
CA GLY A 99 9.18 7.68 -16.74
C GLY A 99 10.61 7.50 -16.22
N HIS A 100 11.56 8.20 -16.84
CA HIS A 100 12.96 8.21 -16.41
C HIS A 100 13.40 9.61 -15.99
N VAL A 101 14.00 9.72 -14.82
CA VAL A 101 14.52 10.97 -14.28
C VAL A 101 15.91 10.76 -13.69
N LYS A 102 16.76 11.80 -13.76
CA LYS A 102 18.06 11.78 -13.09
C LYS A 102 17.95 12.07 -11.59
N THR A 103 17.02 12.93 -11.22
CA THR A 103 16.79 13.34 -9.83
C THR A 103 15.31 13.57 -9.58
N LEU A 104 14.86 13.30 -8.35
CA LEU A 104 13.51 13.64 -7.89
C LEU A 104 13.49 15.12 -7.50
N ARG A 105 12.70 15.92 -8.22
CA ARG A 105 12.61 17.37 -8.01
C ARG A 105 11.16 17.79 -7.92
N CYS A 106 10.76 18.29 -6.75
CA CYS A 106 9.48 18.98 -6.58
C CYS A 106 9.44 20.22 -7.47
N ARG A 107 8.31 20.44 -8.15
CA ARG A 107 8.06 21.64 -8.96
C ARG A 107 7.62 22.81 -8.09
#